data_AF-A0A850AE87-F1
#
_entry.id   AF-A0A850AE87-F1
#
_cell.length_a   1.000
_cell.length_b   1.000
_cell.length_c   1.000
_cell.angle_alpha   90.00
_cell.angle_beta   90.00
_cell.angle_gamma   90.00
#
_symmetry.space_group_name_H-M   'P 1'
#
loop_
_entity.id
_entity.type
_entity.pdbx_description
1 polymer ?
#
loop_
_entity_poly.entity_id
_entity_poly.type
_entity_poly.pdbx_seq_one_letter_code
_entity_poly.pdbx_strand_id
1 'polypeptide(L)' 'IAADPASTQAYLSLGSAHELQGELAQAIAAYEQAAATAAAAGEDTLQAIARVRLAYLLQRGANGSLDPAGTTPTP' A
#
# COMPACT_ATOMS: atom_id res chain seq x y z
N ILE A 1 13.65 -1.41 -21.27
CA ILE A 1 12.50 -2.30 -21.04
C ILE A 1 11.30 -1.38 -20.79
N ALA A 2 10.24 -1.49 -21.58
CA ALA A 2 9.00 -0.76 -21.36
C ALA A 2 8.17 -1.55 -20.32
N ALA A 3 7.85 -0.93 -19.20
CA ALA A 3 6.93 -1.52 -18.23
C ALA A 3 5.50 -1.10 -18.61
N ASP A 4 4.60 -2.07 -18.75
CA ASP A 4 3.23 -1.82 -19.19
C ASP A 4 2.42 -1.04 -18.11
N PRO A 5 1.81 0.10 -18.45
CA PRO A 5 0.89 0.86 -17.57
C PRO A 5 -0.22 0.01 -16.96
N ALA A 6 -0.69 -0.99 -17.72
CA ALA A 6 -1.69 -1.95 -17.29
C ALA A 6 -1.23 -2.76 -16.05
N SER A 7 0.07 -3.03 -15.93
CA SER A 7 0.63 -3.73 -14.78
C SER A 7 0.57 -2.87 -13.52
N THR A 8 0.87 -1.57 -13.63
CA THR A 8 0.74 -0.62 -12.52
C THR A 8 -0.69 -0.55 -12.01
N GLN A 9 -1.65 -0.40 -12.93
CA GLN A 9 -3.06 -0.30 -12.57
C GLN A 9 -3.61 -1.62 -11.99
N ALA A 10 -3.14 -2.77 -12.47
CA ALA A 10 -3.47 -4.06 -11.88
C ALA A 10 -3.02 -4.18 -10.42
N TYR A 11 -1.79 -3.76 -10.11
CA TYR A 11 -1.30 -3.74 -8.72
C TYR A 11 -2.06 -2.74 -7.84
N LEU A 12 -2.46 -1.58 -8.37
CA LEU A 12 -3.32 -0.65 -7.64
C LEU A 12 -4.68 -1.27 -7.30
N SER A 13 -5.33 -1.92 -8.27
CA SER A 13 -6.60 -2.61 -8.07
C SER A 13 -6.47 -3.77 -7.07
N LEU A 14 -5.39 -4.54 -7.14
CA LEU A 14 -5.09 -5.61 -6.19
C LEU A 14 -4.91 -5.07 -4.77
N GLY A 15 -4.14 -3.99 -4.61
CA GLY A 15 -3.95 -3.34 -3.31
C GLY A 15 -5.27 -2.82 -2.73
N SER A 16 -6.12 -2.24 -3.56
CA SER A 16 -7.46 -1.80 -3.15
C SER A 16 -8.36 -2.97 -2.76
N ALA A 17 -8.30 -4.10 -3.46
CA ALA A 17 -9.06 -5.29 -3.10
C ALA A 17 -8.63 -5.83 -1.72
N HIS A 18 -7.33 -5.99 -1.48
CA HIS A 18 -6.81 -6.42 -0.18
C HIS A 18 -7.12 -5.43 0.95
N GLU A 19 -7.06 -4.11 0.66
CA GLU A 19 -7.45 -3.07 1.61
C GLU A 19 -8.92 -3.21 2.06
N LEU A 20 -9.82 -3.48 1.10
CA LEU A 20 -11.24 -3.73 1.38
C LEU A 20 -11.46 -5.04 2.14
N GLN A 21 -10.61 -6.05 1.94
CA GLN A 21 -10.63 -7.31 2.67
C GLN A 21 -10.01 -7.22 4.07
N GLY A 22 -9.40 -6.08 4.43
CA GLY A 22 -8.68 -5.91 5.69
C GLY A 22 -7.29 -6.55 5.72
N GLU A 23 -6.84 -7.06 4.59
CA GLU A 23 -5.54 -7.69 4.36
C GLU A 23 -4.43 -6.64 4.18
N LEU A 24 -4.20 -5.83 5.21
CA LEU A 24 -3.34 -4.64 5.12
C LEU A 24 -1.91 -4.94 4.66
N ALA A 25 -1.33 -6.07 5.09
CA ALA A 25 0.01 -6.48 4.68
C ALA A 25 0.10 -6.77 3.16
N GLN A 26 -0.90 -7.47 2.61
CA GLN A 26 -0.97 -7.75 1.17
C GLN A 26 -1.28 -6.49 0.37
N ALA A 27 -2.11 -5.59 0.91
CA ALA A 27 -2.40 -4.30 0.29
C ALA A 27 -1.14 -3.41 0.19
N ILE A 28 -0.34 -3.36 1.26
CA ILE A 28 0.95 -2.65 1.28
C ILE A 28 1.88 -3.21 0.21
N ALA A 29 2.07 -4.53 0.16
CA ALA A 29 2.94 -5.17 -0.83
C ALA A 29 2.49 -4.88 -2.27
N ALA A 30 1.19 -4.91 -2.55
CA ALA A 30 0.65 -4.58 -3.86
C ALA A 30 0.88 -3.11 -4.25
N TYR A 31 0.67 -2.16 -3.33
CA TYR A 31 0.94 -0.75 -3.59
C TYR A 31 2.43 -0.43 -3.75
N GLU A 32 3.33 -1.15 -3.06
CA GLU A 32 4.78 -1.04 -3.30
C GLU A 32 5.17 -1.50 -4.71
N GLN A 33 4.63 -2.63 -5.17
CA GLN A 33 4.83 -3.11 -6.54
C GLN A 33 4.28 -2.13 -7.58
N ALA A 34 3.12 -1.53 -7.32
CA ALA A 34 2.56 -0.48 -8.17
C ALA A 34 3.51 0.73 -8.25
N ALA A 35 4.03 1.21 -7.12
CA ALA A 35 4.93 2.35 -7.08
C ALA A 35 6.26 2.07 -7.81
N ALA A 36 6.83 0.87 -7.66
CA ALA A 36 8.04 0.45 -8.35
C ALA A 36 7.84 0.31 -9.86
N THR A 37 6.72 -0.29 -10.27
CA THR A 37 6.37 -0.47 -11.69
C THR A 37 6.10 0.88 -12.36
N ALA A 38 5.36 1.77 -11.70
CA ALA A 38 5.11 3.13 -12.17
C ALA A 38 6.41 3.93 -12.33
N ALA A 39 7.32 3.82 -11.36
CA ALA A 39 8.63 4.48 -11.42
C ALA A 39 9.46 3.99 -12.62
N ALA A 40 9.45 2.69 -12.89
CA ALA A 40 10.15 2.09 -14.03
C ALA A 40 9.50 2.47 -15.38
N ALA A 41 8.19 2.68 -15.40
CA ALA A 41 7.43 3.10 -16.57
C ALA A 41 7.49 4.62 -16.86
N GLY A 42 7.93 5.44 -15.90
CA GLY A 42 7.84 6.90 -15.98
C GLY A 42 6.42 7.43 -15.82
N GLU A 43 5.55 6.69 -15.12
CA GLU A 43 4.16 7.07 -14.87
C GLU A 43 4.02 7.79 -13.53
N ASP A 44 4.44 9.06 -13.49
CA ASP A 44 4.51 9.88 -12.27
C ASP A 44 3.17 9.94 -11.51
N THR A 45 2.05 10.05 -12.24
CA THR A 45 0.71 10.11 -11.64
C THR A 45 0.37 8.81 -10.90
N LEU A 46 0.60 7.66 -11.51
CA LEU A 46 0.30 6.38 -10.88
C LEU A 46 1.26 6.09 -9.72
N GLN A 47 2.52 6.51 -9.83
CA GLN A 47 3.49 6.44 -8.75
C GLN A 47 3.02 7.26 -7.54
N ALA A 48 2.54 8.49 -7.77
CA ALA A 48 2.00 9.34 -6.71
C ALA A 48 0.78 8.71 -6.04
N ILE A 49 -0.17 8.17 -6.82
CA ILE A 49 -1.36 7.49 -6.30
C ILE A 49 -0.96 6.29 -5.43
N ALA A 50 -0.06 5.44 -5.92
CA ALA A 50 0.42 4.27 -5.19
C ALA A 50 1.06 4.66 -3.85
N ARG A 51 1.92 5.69 -3.85
CA ARG A 51 2.58 6.21 -2.65
C ARG A 51 1.61 6.83 -1.65
N VAL A 52 0.59 7.56 -2.11
CA VAL A 52 -0.44 8.13 -1.22
C VAL A 52 -1.23 7.03 -0.54
N ARG A 53 -1.64 5.99 -1.28
CA ARG A 53 -2.36 4.85 -0.69
C ARG A 53 -1.48 4.06 0.28
N LEU A 54 -0.22 3.82 -0.08
CA LEU A 54 0.75 3.20 0.81
C LEU A 54 0.93 4.01 2.10
N ALA A 55 1.13 5.33 2.01
CA ALA A 55 1.26 6.19 3.18
C ALA A 55 0.02 6.15 4.08
N TYR A 56 -1.18 6.17 3.48
CA TYR A 56 -2.43 6.01 4.22
C TYR A 56 -2.50 4.66 4.96
N LEU A 57 -2.14 3.57 4.29
CA LEU A 57 -2.11 2.25 4.92
C LEU A 57 -1.04 2.12 6.00
N LEU A 58 0.13 2.75 5.83
CA LEU A 58 1.16 2.76 6.84
C LEU A 58 0.74 3.57 8.07
N GLN A 59 0.01 4.69 7.90
CA GLN A 59 -0.57 5.43 9.02
C GLN A 59 -1.65 4.61 9.75
N ARG A 60 -2.54 3.95 9.00
CA ARG A 60 -3.57 3.07 9.55
C ARG A 60 -2.97 1.85 10.26
N GLY A 61 -1.94 1.26 9.66
CA GLY A 61 -1.17 0.15 10.19
C GLY A 61 -0.43 0.56 11.45
N ALA A 62 0.27 1.70 11.47
CA ALA A 62 0.96 2.24 12.64
C ALA A 62 0.00 2.56 13.80
N ASN A 63 -1.21 3.05 13.50
CA ASN A 63 -2.26 3.23 14.51
C ASN A 63 -2.83 1.90 15.05
N GLY A 64 -2.60 0.77 14.37
CA GLY A 64 -2.97 -0.57 14.83
C GLY A 64 -1.80 -1.46 15.27
N SER A 65 -0.55 -1.00 15.18
CA SER A 65 0.66 -1.81 15.41
C SER A 65 1.70 -1.14 16.33
N LEU A 66 1.22 -0.43 17.35
CA LEU A 66 1.99 -0.15 18.57
C LEU A 66 1.57 -0.99 19.79
N ASP A 67 0.88 -2.12 19.59
CA ASP A 67 0.65 -3.09 20.66
C ASP A 67 1.21 -4.48 20.32
N PRO A 68 2.52 -4.72 20.53
CA PRO A 68 3.01 -6.07 20.75
C PRO A 68 2.70 -6.46 22.22
N ALA A 69 1.43 -6.68 22.52
CA ALA A 69 0.92 -7.16 23.83
C ALA A 69 1.23 -6.30 25.08
N GLY A 70 0.23 -5.53 25.51
CA GLY A 70 -0.31 -5.61 26.87
C GLY A 70 0.39 -4.80 27.97
N THR A 71 -0.07 -3.58 28.21
CA THR A 71 -0.31 -3.09 29.58
C THR A 71 -1.40 -2.02 29.55
N THR A 72 -2.57 -2.35 30.06
CA THR A 72 -3.53 -1.36 30.59
C THR A 72 -2.84 -0.49 31.63
N PRO A 73 -2.90 0.85 31.54
CA PRO A 73 -2.77 1.68 32.73
C PRO A 73 -4.18 1.95 33.31
N THR A 74 -4.57 1.17 34.31
CA THR A 74 -5.45 1.60 35.41
C THR A 74 -4.55 1.92 36.59
N PRO A 75 -4.76 3.03 37.32
CA PRO A 75 -5.96 3.23 38.15
C PRO A 75 -6.82 4.45 37.82
#